data_AF-A0A1A3CGA5-F1
#
_entry.id   AF-A0A1A3CGA5-F1
#
_cell.length_a   1.000
_cell.length_b   1.000
_cell.length_c   1.000
_cell.angle_alpha   90.00
_cell.angle_beta   90.00
_cell.angle_gamma   90.00
#
_symmetry.space_group_name_H-M   'P 1'
#
loop_
_entity.id
_entity.type
_entity.pdbx_description
1 polymer ?
#
loop_
_entity_poly.entity_id
_entity_poly.type
_entity_poly.pdbx_seq_one_letter_code
_entity_poly.pdbx_strand_id
1 'polypeptide(L)'
;MATENELQRWGQVFDRILIPYDSPMSAVRMLAEASRPFPHTQAVGVAALMLIEPLTAAWDADPPPKGSELSEWIGPAYAAAKSINLSSTELGQFVEYIELVRQARDRIAGMGPENFTLESVLRDLELDFKLAVLVARLGHNGILQLIDRRIVDAGRAARREESPPAPNLDLLRLEATETSNYRTMSYSDIRAMADPGVMTLEEYLHGDPEAERAPILKYFAAQWVTHMTTLWDEHYRPNLAALHGCEKIDVASDLFADLNKMRQDYVHNRGWATAKQAKNKRLRWFEQGDSMIPTGANYEQLFKALQSELDLLAQPPVPKDKPNRTSVKGQVPIALRSLFEQTAAAVGLGTDAALEDALTKWVQARQQG
;
A
#
# COMPACT_ATOMS: atom_id res chain seq x y z
N MET A 1 -15.92 -9.57 12.44
CA MET A 1 -14.57 -10.15 12.60
C MET A 1 -13.57 -9.09 12.20
N ALA A 2 -12.42 -9.03 12.86
CA ALA A 2 -11.40 -8.00 12.59
C ALA A 2 -10.71 -8.24 11.25
N THR A 3 -10.28 -7.17 10.59
CA THR A 3 -9.44 -7.24 9.39
C THR A 3 -7.95 -7.42 9.75
N GLU A 4 -7.12 -7.87 8.80
CA GLU A 4 -5.67 -7.98 9.01
C GLU A 4 -5.07 -6.61 9.36
N ASN A 5 -5.48 -5.57 8.63
CA ASN A 5 -5.04 -4.19 8.91
C ASN A 5 -5.54 -3.70 10.28
N GLU A 6 -6.74 -4.07 10.71
CA GLU A 6 -7.24 -3.73 12.05
C GLU A 6 -6.38 -4.41 13.13
N LEU A 7 -6.08 -5.71 12.99
CA LEU A 7 -5.24 -6.43 13.93
C LEU A 7 -3.83 -5.83 13.99
N GLN A 8 -3.23 -5.53 12.83
CA GLN A 8 -1.91 -4.90 12.77
C GLN A 8 -1.94 -3.51 13.41
N ARG A 9 -2.96 -2.69 13.12
CA ARG A 9 -3.11 -1.35 13.70
C ARG A 9 -3.21 -1.42 15.22
N TRP A 10 -4.09 -2.25 15.75
CA TRP A 10 -4.28 -2.37 17.19
C TRP A 10 -3.07 -2.99 17.89
N GLY A 11 -2.40 -3.94 17.24
CA GLY A 11 -1.09 -4.43 17.65
C GLY A 11 -0.07 -3.30 17.79
N GLN A 12 0.04 -2.43 16.79
CA GLN A 12 0.94 -1.27 16.84
C GLN A 12 0.56 -0.25 17.92
N VAL A 13 -0.75 0.00 18.13
CA VAL A 13 -1.24 0.86 19.23
C VAL A 13 -0.76 0.32 20.57
N PHE A 14 -0.89 -0.99 20.80
CA PHE A 14 -0.42 -1.61 22.03
C PHE A 14 1.11 -1.66 22.13
N ASP A 15 1.82 -1.88 21.03
CA ASP A 15 3.29 -1.85 21.02
C ASP A 15 3.80 -0.43 21.38
N ARG A 16 3.13 0.64 20.95
CA ARG A 16 3.43 2.02 21.35
C ARG A 16 3.26 2.28 22.86
N ILE A 17 2.49 1.45 23.56
CA ILE A 17 2.25 1.56 25.00
C ILE A 17 3.22 0.65 25.76
N LEU A 18 3.30 -0.61 25.35
CA LEU A 18 4.07 -1.64 26.03
C LEU A 18 5.58 -1.44 25.87
N ILE A 19 6.08 -1.05 24.68
CA ILE A 19 7.53 -0.87 24.48
C ILE A 19 8.11 0.22 25.40
N PRO A 20 7.54 1.43 25.49
CA PRO A 20 8.02 2.43 26.44
C PRO A 20 7.86 2.00 27.89
N TYR A 21 6.77 1.29 28.24
CA TYR A 21 6.56 0.79 29.60
C TYR A 21 7.59 -0.28 29.99
N ASP A 22 7.90 -1.21 29.08
CA ASP A 22 8.81 -2.34 29.31
C ASP A 22 10.28 -1.98 29.19
N SER A 23 10.59 -0.81 28.66
CA SER A 23 11.95 -0.28 28.63
C SER A 23 12.58 -0.31 30.04
N PRO A 24 13.85 -0.76 30.18
CA PRO A 24 14.56 -0.71 31.47
C PRO A 24 14.63 0.69 32.10
N MET A 25 14.47 1.73 31.28
CA MET A 25 14.48 3.14 31.71
C MET A 25 13.08 3.71 31.96
N SER A 26 12.04 2.88 31.95
CA SER A 26 10.66 3.30 32.19
C SER A 26 10.47 3.73 33.64
N ALA A 27 10.32 5.04 33.85
CA ALA A 27 10.07 5.60 35.17
C ALA A 27 8.80 5.03 35.83
N VAL A 28 7.74 4.81 35.04
CA VAL A 28 6.46 4.25 35.53
C VAL A 28 6.66 2.83 36.05
N ARG A 29 7.36 1.98 35.27
CA ARG A 29 7.63 0.59 35.66
C ARG A 29 8.55 0.52 36.87
N MET A 30 9.64 1.30 36.90
CA MET A 30 10.56 1.34 38.04
C MET A 30 9.87 1.75 39.34
N LEU A 31 8.98 2.75 39.30
CA LEU A 31 8.20 3.14 40.46
C LEU A 31 7.23 2.05 40.89
N ALA A 32 6.60 1.34 39.94
CA ALA A 32 5.67 0.25 40.22
C ALA A 32 6.38 -0.94 40.88
N GLU A 33 7.52 -1.37 40.34
CA GLU A 33 8.35 -2.44 40.92
C GLU A 33 8.88 -2.07 42.31
N ALA A 34 9.21 -0.80 42.53
CA ALA A 34 9.62 -0.29 43.85
C ALA A 34 8.44 -0.02 44.80
N SER A 35 7.19 -0.23 44.37
CA SER A 35 5.96 0.11 45.12
C SER A 35 5.93 1.56 45.62
N ARG A 36 6.41 2.50 44.80
CA ARG A 36 6.46 3.94 45.11
C ARG A 36 5.43 4.70 44.28
N PRO A 37 4.67 5.66 44.85
CA PRO A 37 3.76 6.48 44.07
C PRO A 37 4.52 7.40 43.11
N PHE A 38 3.79 8.01 42.16
CA PHE A 38 4.34 9.13 41.42
C PHE A 38 4.76 10.27 42.36
N PRO A 39 5.87 10.97 42.07
CA PRO A 39 6.37 12.03 42.94
C PRO A 39 5.44 13.25 43.00
N HIS A 40 4.66 13.50 41.95
CA HIS A 40 3.68 14.59 41.85
C HIS A 40 2.69 14.33 40.70
N THR A 41 1.56 15.04 40.69
CA THR A 41 0.49 14.86 39.69
C THR A 41 0.91 15.22 38.27
N GLN A 42 1.87 16.14 38.05
CA GLN A 42 2.37 16.38 36.69
C GLN A 42 3.06 15.14 36.09
N ALA A 43 3.73 14.32 36.90
CA ALA A 43 4.33 13.07 36.42
C ALA A 43 3.27 12.06 35.96
N VAL A 44 2.10 12.05 36.63
CA VAL A 44 0.93 11.26 36.22
C VAL A 44 0.42 11.71 34.85
N GLY A 45 0.33 13.03 34.63
CA GLY A 45 -0.06 13.60 33.33
C GLY A 45 0.88 13.20 32.19
N VAL A 46 2.20 13.23 32.43
CA VAL A 46 3.19 12.79 31.43
C VAL A 46 3.06 11.29 31.15
N ALA A 47 2.87 10.46 32.19
CA ALA A 47 2.63 9.04 32.03
C ALA A 47 1.34 8.76 31.24
N ALA A 48 0.28 9.53 31.48
CA ALA A 48 -0.98 9.44 30.74
C ALA A 48 -0.81 9.77 29.25
N LEU A 49 -0.10 10.86 28.91
CA LEU A 49 0.19 11.19 27.52
C LEU A 49 0.97 10.07 26.81
N MET A 50 1.94 9.47 27.50
CA MET A 50 2.77 8.41 26.91
C MET A 50 2.04 7.07 26.79
N LEU A 51 1.28 6.66 27.81
CA LEU A 51 0.75 5.31 27.94
C LEU A 51 -0.74 5.19 27.64
N ILE A 52 -1.52 6.24 27.84
CA ILE A 52 -2.99 6.21 27.66
C ILE A 52 -3.40 6.77 26.31
N GLU A 53 -2.82 7.93 25.94
CA GLU A 53 -3.20 8.67 24.74
C GLU A 53 -3.20 7.82 23.46
N PRO A 54 -2.19 6.94 23.21
CA PRO A 54 -2.20 6.11 22.00
C PRO A 54 -3.45 5.24 21.85
N LEU A 55 -3.95 4.65 22.95
CA LEU A 55 -5.17 3.84 22.93
C LEU A 55 -6.41 4.71 22.79
N THR A 56 -6.54 5.75 23.59
CA THR A 56 -7.76 6.57 23.59
C THR A 56 -7.93 7.33 22.28
N ALA A 57 -6.85 7.88 21.72
CA ALA A 57 -6.90 8.58 20.44
C ALA A 57 -7.25 7.63 19.28
N ALA A 58 -6.68 6.43 19.26
CA ALA A 58 -7.00 5.43 18.24
C ALA A 58 -8.45 4.96 18.33
N TRP A 59 -8.95 4.72 19.55
CA TRP A 59 -10.33 4.30 19.79
C TRP A 59 -11.34 5.40 19.44
N ASP A 60 -11.06 6.65 19.83
CA ASP A 60 -11.96 7.77 19.55
C ASP A 60 -12.00 8.10 18.04
N ALA A 61 -10.93 7.82 17.29
CA ALA A 61 -10.86 8.04 15.85
C ALA A 61 -11.51 6.92 15.01
N ASP A 62 -11.24 5.65 15.31
CA ASP A 62 -11.81 4.50 14.60
C ASP A 62 -11.94 3.29 15.53
N PRO A 63 -13.01 3.21 16.35
CA PRO A 63 -13.19 2.12 17.30
C PRO A 63 -13.48 0.81 16.57
N PRO A 64 -13.15 -0.35 17.18
CA PRO A 64 -13.56 -1.64 16.62
C PRO A 64 -15.11 -1.70 16.51
N PRO A 65 -15.67 -2.38 15.51
CA PRO A 65 -17.11 -2.52 15.37
C PRO A 65 -17.76 -3.02 16.66
N LYS A 66 -18.88 -2.40 17.07
CA LYS A 66 -19.58 -2.79 18.30
C LYS A 66 -19.98 -4.26 18.26
N GLY A 67 -19.65 -5.00 19.32
CA GLY A 67 -19.93 -6.44 19.43
C GLY A 67 -18.97 -7.34 18.62
N SER A 68 -17.90 -6.79 18.05
CA SER A 68 -16.81 -7.61 17.50
C SER A 68 -15.90 -8.13 18.63
N GLU A 69 -15.24 -9.27 18.39
CA GLU A 69 -14.23 -9.81 19.31
C GLU A 69 -13.15 -8.78 19.64
N LEU A 70 -12.71 -7.99 18.66
CA LEU A 70 -11.74 -6.92 18.85
C LEU A 70 -12.26 -5.84 19.80
N SER A 71 -13.55 -5.49 19.73
CA SER A 71 -14.18 -4.58 20.68
C SER A 71 -14.19 -5.17 22.09
N GLU A 72 -14.44 -6.47 22.23
CA GLU A 72 -14.44 -7.17 23.53
C GLU A 72 -13.03 -7.28 24.13
N TRP A 73 -12.00 -7.50 23.31
CA TRP A 73 -10.62 -7.63 23.79
C TRP A 73 -10.03 -6.29 24.21
N ILE A 74 -10.30 -5.23 23.45
CA ILE A 74 -9.69 -3.90 23.67
C ILE A 74 -10.54 -3.05 24.63
N GLY A 75 -11.86 -3.27 24.66
CA GLY A 75 -12.82 -2.49 25.45
C GLY A 75 -12.47 -2.35 26.94
N PRO A 76 -12.07 -3.42 27.65
CA PRO A 76 -11.64 -3.33 29.04
C PRO A 76 -10.46 -2.37 29.26
N ALA A 77 -9.42 -2.47 28.42
CA ALA A 77 -8.26 -1.57 28.50
C ALA A 77 -8.67 -0.11 28.23
N TYR A 78 -9.55 0.12 27.25
CA TYR A 78 -10.06 1.46 26.94
C TYR A 78 -10.91 2.05 28.09
N ALA A 79 -11.77 1.24 28.71
CA ALA A 79 -12.55 1.66 29.89
C ALA A 79 -11.64 2.02 31.07
N ALA A 80 -10.63 1.19 31.35
CA ALA A 80 -9.63 1.46 32.37
C ALA A 80 -8.88 2.78 32.08
N ALA A 81 -8.44 2.98 30.84
CA ALA A 81 -7.78 4.20 30.38
C ALA A 81 -8.61 5.47 30.65
N LYS A 82 -9.93 5.45 30.34
CA LYS A 82 -10.83 6.58 30.61
C LYS A 82 -11.12 6.81 32.10
N SER A 83 -10.92 5.80 32.94
CA SER A 83 -11.17 5.87 34.38
C SER A 83 -9.99 6.36 35.22
N ILE A 84 -8.81 6.52 34.61
CA ILE A 84 -7.60 6.94 35.33
C ILE A 84 -7.79 8.34 35.94
N ASN A 85 -7.54 8.44 37.25
CA ASN A 85 -7.62 9.69 37.98
C ASN A 85 -6.27 10.41 37.92
N LEU A 86 -6.15 11.40 37.03
CA LEU A 86 -4.93 12.19 36.85
C LEU A 86 -4.53 13.03 38.08
N SER A 87 -5.41 13.16 39.08
CA SER A 87 -5.09 13.83 40.35
C SER A 87 -4.52 12.87 41.41
N SER A 88 -4.60 11.56 41.18
CA SER A 88 -4.03 10.55 42.07
C SER A 88 -2.59 10.24 41.68
N THR A 89 -1.70 10.13 42.67
CA THR A 89 -0.32 9.68 42.44
C THR A 89 -0.16 8.16 42.57
N GLU A 90 -1.25 7.43 42.80
CA GLU A 90 -1.23 5.97 42.93
C GLU A 90 -0.95 5.29 41.58
N LEU A 91 0.00 4.35 41.57
CA LEU A 91 0.37 3.60 40.37
C LEU A 91 -0.56 2.44 40.02
N GLY A 92 -1.37 1.98 40.98
CA GLY A 92 -2.22 0.80 40.79
C GLY A 92 -3.09 0.90 39.53
N GLN A 93 -3.59 2.10 39.25
CA GLN A 93 -4.43 2.37 38.07
C GLN A 93 -3.68 2.16 36.75
N PHE A 94 -2.39 2.51 36.69
CA PHE A 94 -1.56 2.29 35.49
C PHE A 94 -1.14 0.83 35.36
N VAL A 95 -0.83 0.16 36.48
CA VAL A 95 -0.47 -1.28 36.46
C VAL A 95 -1.65 -2.11 35.97
N GLU A 96 -2.85 -1.88 36.52
CA GLU A 96 -4.07 -2.55 36.08
C GLU A 96 -4.36 -2.29 34.59
N TYR A 97 -4.25 -1.04 34.17
CA TYR A 97 -4.40 -0.66 32.77
C TYR A 97 -3.41 -1.39 31.84
N ILE A 98 -2.13 -1.43 32.20
CA ILE A 98 -1.08 -2.08 31.39
C ILE A 98 -1.32 -3.58 31.28
N GLU A 99 -1.77 -4.25 32.33
CA GLU A 99 -2.12 -5.68 32.26
C GLU A 99 -3.29 -5.94 31.31
N LEU A 100 -4.30 -5.06 31.27
CA LEU A 100 -5.38 -5.16 30.28
C LEU A 100 -4.87 -4.94 28.86
N VAL A 101 -3.94 -4.00 28.66
CA VAL A 101 -3.28 -3.78 27.37
C VAL A 101 -2.49 -5.01 26.92
N ARG A 102 -1.74 -5.66 27.81
CA ARG A 102 -1.02 -6.92 27.50
C ARG A 102 -1.98 -8.03 27.10
N GLN A 103 -3.03 -8.24 27.89
CA GLN A 103 -4.04 -9.27 27.59
C GLN A 103 -4.66 -9.05 26.22
N ALA A 104 -5.04 -7.80 25.89
CA ALA A 104 -5.57 -7.48 24.56
C ALA A 104 -4.53 -7.71 23.45
N ARG A 105 -3.26 -7.34 23.69
CA ARG A 105 -2.17 -7.55 22.73
C ARG A 105 -1.91 -9.03 22.44
N ASP A 106 -1.91 -9.86 23.48
CA ASP A 106 -1.69 -11.31 23.35
C ASP A 106 -2.84 -11.98 22.59
N ARG A 107 -4.09 -11.54 22.82
CA ARG A 107 -5.25 -12.00 22.05
C ARG A 107 -5.13 -11.68 20.56
N ILE A 108 -4.74 -10.44 20.24
CA ILE A 108 -4.50 -10.01 18.86
C ILE A 108 -3.34 -10.80 18.23
N ALA A 109 -2.24 -11.00 18.95
CA ALA A 109 -1.09 -11.75 18.46
C ALA A 109 -1.39 -13.23 18.20
N GLY A 110 -2.37 -13.80 18.91
CA GLY A 110 -2.84 -15.16 18.73
C GLY A 110 -3.76 -15.37 17.53
N MET A 111 -4.18 -14.32 16.82
CA MET A 111 -5.03 -14.45 15.64
C MET A 111 -4.22 -14.83 14.39
N GLY A 112 -4.54 -15.98 13.81
CA GLY A 112 -4.05 -16.42 12.49
C GLY A 112 -4.97 -16.03 11.33
N PRO A 113 -4.48 -16.11 10.08
CA PRO A 113 -5.19 -15.75 8.86
C PRO A 113 -6.43 -16.62 8.56
N GLU A 114 -6.51 -17.83 9.15
CA GLU A 114 -7.70 -18.69 9.08
C GLU A 114 -8.97 -18.06 9.70
N ASN A 115 -8.84 -16.96 10.44
CA ASN A 115 -9.96 -16.28 11.09
C ASN A 115 -10.52 -15.11 10.28
N PHE A 116 -10.05 -14.88 9.05
CA PHE A 116 -10.58 -13.80 8.23
C PHE A 116 -11.91 -14.16 7.58
N THR A 117 -12.80 -13.18 7.47
CA THR A 117 -14.09 -13.31 6.78
C THR A 117 -14.04 -12.62 5.43
N LEU A 118 -15.04 -12.90 4.59
CA LEU A 118 -15.19 -12.21 3.31
C LEU A 118 -15.26 -10.68 3.49
N GLU A 119 -16.07 -10.22 4.44
CA GLU A 119 -16.19 -8.80 4.75
C GLU A 119 -14.86 -8.18 5.20
N SER A 120 -14.08 -8.89 6.03
CA SER A 120 -12.81 -8.36 6.53
C SER A 120 -11.76 -8.22 5.42
N VAL A 121 -11.67 -9.22 4.54
CA VAL A 121 -10.76 -9.19 3.37
C VAL A 121 -11.13 -8.08 2.40
N LEU A 122 -12.42 -7.84 2.15
CA LEU A 122 -12.88 -6.76 1.27
C LEU A 122 -12.59 -5.37 1.88
N ARG A 123 -12.74 -5.23 3.20
CA ARG A 123 -12.39 -4.00 3.91
C ARG A 123 -10.88 -3.74 3.88
N ASP A 124 -10.05 -4.76 4.04
CA ASP A 124 -8.59 -4.63 3.86
C ASP A 124 -8.23 -4.20 2.45
N LEU A 125 -8.85 -4.84 1.44
CA LEU A 125 -8.65 -4.47 0.05
C LEU A 125 -8.97 -2.99 -0.19
N GLU A 126 -10.09 -2.51 0.34
CA GLU A 126 -10.48 -1.11 0.21
C GLU A 126 -9.47 -0.16 0.87
N LEU A 127 -8.99 -0.50 2.07
CA LEU A 127 -8.05 0.32 2.83
C LEU A 127 -6.69 0.41 2.12
N ASP A 128 -6.15 -0.72 1.68
CA ASP A 128 -4.88 -0.77 0.96
C ASP A 128 -4.97 0.02 -0.36
N PHE A 129 -6.11 -0.07 -1.03
CA PHE A 129 -6.37 0.72 -2.24
C PHE A 129 -6.36 2.22 -1.96
N LYS A 130 -7.05 2.67 -0.91
CA LYS A 130 -7.08 4.08 -0.48
C LYS A 130 -5.69 4.56 -0.07
N LEU A 131 -4.94 3.75 0.69
CA LEU A 131 -3.60 4.08 1.13
C LEU A 131 -2.63 4.19 -0.05
N ALA A 132 -2.69 3.27 -1.00
CA ALA A 132 -1.84 3.28 -2.20
C ALA A 132 -2.09 4.56 -3.04
N VAL A 133 -3.35 4.97 -3.20
CA VAL A 133 -3.70 6.24 -3.87
C VAL A 133 -3.23 7.44 -3.05
N LEU A 134 -3.40 7.43 -1.73
CA LEU A 134 -2.94 8.50 -0.85
C LEU A 134 -1.44 8.72 -0.96
N VAL A 135 -0.64 7.64 -0.88
CA VAL A 135 0.81 7.68 -1.05
C VAL A 135 1.16 8.27 -2.41
N ALA A 136 0.47 7.85 -3.47
CA ALA A 136 0.74 8.35 -4.81
C ALA A 136 0.42 9.85 -4.98
N ARG A 137 -0.69 10.31 -4.40
CA ARG A 137 -1.12 11.71 -4.45
C ARG A 137 -0.25 12.62 -3.59
N LEU A 138 0.23 12.13 -2.45
CA LEU A 138 1.09 12.89 -1.54
C LEU A 138 2.58 12.84 -1.90
N GLY A 139 3.02 11.83 -2.66
CA GLY A 139 4.44 11.60 -2.95
C GLY A 139 5.14 12.80 -3.60
N HIS A 140 4.41 13.59 -4.39
CA HIS A 140 4.95 14.80 -5.02
C HIS A 140 5.19 15.94 -4.02
N ASN A 141 4.39 16.05 -2.96
CA ASN A 141 4.44 17.19 -2.03
C ASN A 141 5.79 17.30 -1.30
N GLY A 142 6.40 16.18 -0.93
CA GLY A 142 7.72 16.19 -0.28
C GLY A 142 8.82 16.73 -1.21
N ILE A 143 8.71 16.47 -2.51
CA ILE A 143 9.66 16.94 -3.52
C ILE A 143 9.48 18.45 -3.75
N LEU A 144 8.25 18.93 -3.82
CA LEU A 144 7.95 20.37 -3.89
C LEU A 144 8.50 21.11 -2.66
N GLN A 145 8.31 20.57 -1.45
CA GLN A 145 8.86 21.16 -0.24
C GLN A 145 10.40 21.26 -0.26
N LEU A 146 11.09 20.26 -0.84
CA LEU A 146 12.54 20.32 -1.02
C LEU A 146 12.97 21.42 -1.99
N ILE A 147 12.23 21.62 -3.09
CA ILE A 147 12.46 22.68 -4.07
C ILE A 147 12.20 24.06 -3.44
N ASP A 148 11.05 24.22 -2.79
CA ASP A 148 10.63 25.48 -2.17
C ASP A 148 11.59 25.91 -1.06
N ARG A 149 12.01 24.97 -0.20
CA ARG A 149 13.00 25.24 0.84
C ARG A 149 14.29 25.79 0.24
N ARG A 150 14.78 25.20 -0.85
CA ARG A 150 15.97 25.69 -1.54
C ARG A 150 15.79 27.11 -2.09
N ILE A 151 14.64 27.40 -2.71
CA ILE A 151 14.34 28.74 -3.25
C ILE A 151 14.33 29.77 -2.11
N VAL A 152 13.68 29.45 -1.00
CA VAL A 152 13.65 30.30 0.20
C VAL A 152 15.05 30.53 0.76
N ASP A 153 15.86 29.48 0.88
CA ASP A 153 17.23 29.58 1.40
C ASP A 153 18.12 30.40 0.46
N ALA A 154 17.96 30.26 -0.86
CA ALA A 154 18.68 31.07 -1.85
C ALA A 154 18.29 32.54 -1.77
N GLY A 155 16.99 32.84 -1.60
CA GLY A 155 16.51 34.20 -1.39
C GLY A 155 17.02 34.82 -0.09
N ARG A 156 17.14 34.04 0.99
CA ARG A 156 17.74 34.49 2.25
C ARG A 156 19.23 34.78 2.10
N ALA A 157 19.98 33.88 1.48
CA ALA A 157 21.41 34.04 1.24
C ALA A 157 21.67 35.32 0.41
N ALA A 158 20.90 35.52 -0.66
CA ALA A 158 21.01 36.73 -1.49
C ALA A 158 20.74 38.02 -0.69
N ARG A 159 19.71 38.04 0.18
CA ARG A 159 19.40 39.20 1.05
C ARG A 159 20.48 39.48 2.10
N ARG A 160 21.26 38.47 2.47
CA ARG A 160 22.34 38.57 3.45
C ARG A 160 23.73 38.69 2.81
N GLU A 161 23.81 38.74 1.49
CA GLU A 161 25.07 38.71 0.73
C GLU A 161 25.93 37.47 1.06
N GLU A 162 25.28 36.35 1.43
CA GLU A 162 25.90 35.06 1.70
C GLU A 162 26.01 34.23 0.40
N SER A 163 26.86 33.20 0.42
CA SER A 163 26.94 32.25 -0.68
C SER A 163 25.61 31.51 -0.89
N PRO A 164 25.20 31.25 -2.14
CA PRO A 164 23.96 30.53 -2.41
C PRO A 164 24.03 29.11 -1.84
N PRO A 165 22.89 28.48 -1.52
CA PRO A 165 22.87 27.11 -1.05
C PRO A 165 23.40 26.17 -2.13
N ALA A 166 24.01 25.08 -1.69
CA ALA A 166 24.68 24.13 -2.57
C ALA A 166 23.75 23.55 -3.67
N PRO A 167 24.26 23.28 -4.88
CA PRO A 167 23.44 22.99 -6.06
C PRO A 167 22.89 21.56 -6.15
N ASN A 168 23.40 20.62 -5.35
CA ASN A 168 22.98 19.22 -5.36
C ASN A 168 22.27 18.83 -4.06
N LEU A 169 21.39 17.84 -4.13
CA LEU A 169 20.78 17.16 -2.99
C LEU A 169 21.47 15.81 -2.76
N ASP A 170 21.91 15.54 -1.54
CA ASP A 170 22.31 14.20 -1.11
C ASP A 170 21.07 13.33 -0.89
N LEU A 171 20.89 12.28 -1.69
CA LEU A 171 19.67 11.48 -1.70
C LEU A 171 19.49 10.61 -0.43
N LEU A 172 20.56 10.40 0.36
CA LEU A 172 20.48 9.62 1.60
C LEU A 172 20.21 10.51 2.81
N ARG A 173 20.83 11.69 2.85
CA ARG A 173 20.69 12.63 3.97
C ARG A 173 19.56 13.63 3.78
N LEU A 174 19.12 13.83 2.54
CA LEU A 174 18.18 14.88 2.13
C LEU A 174 18.68 16.28 2.49
N GLU A 175 20.01 16.48 2.37
CA GLU A 175 20.70 17.74 2.64
C GLU A 175 21.38 18.27 1.38
N ALA A 176 21.48 19.60 1.27
CA ALA A 176 22.17 20.24 0.16
C ALA A 176 23.70 19.99 0.25
N THR A 177 24.34 19.75 -0.89
CA THR A 177 25.79 19.49 -0.97
C THR A 177 26.41 20.03 -2.25
N GLU A 178 27.67 20.46 -2.14
CA GLU A 178 28.46 20.95 -3.28
C GLU A 178 28.92 19.81 -4.18
N THR A 179 29.03 18.59 -3.65
CA THR A 179 29.60 17.47 -4.38
C THR A 179 28.58 16.87 -5.34
N SER A 180 28.97 16.65 -6.59
CA SER A 180 28.23 15.81 -7.53
C SER A 180 28.87 14.42 -7.59
N ASN A 181 28.11 13.39 -7.27
CA ASN A 181 28.51 11.99 -7.29
C ASN A 181 27.29 11.06 -7.44
N TYR A 182 27.51 9.74 -7.37
CA TYR A 182 26.48 8.72 -7.57
C TYR A 182 25.31 8.73 -6.56
N ARG A 183 25.43 9.42 -5.41
CA ARG A 183 24.38 9.55 -4.39
C ARG A 183 23.73 10.92 -4.36
N THR A 184 24.04 11.79 -5.32
CA THR A 184 23.51 13.16 -5.37
C THR A 184 22.77 13.43 -6.66
N MET A 185 21.77 14.32 -6.61
CA MET A 185 21.05 14.79 -7.78
C MET A 185 21.02 16.31 -7.80
N SER A 186 21.18 16.94 -8.96
CA SER A 186 21.11 18.40 -9.04
C SER A 186 19.69 18.89 -8.76
N TYR A 187 19.55 20.01 -8.05
CA TYR A 187 18.22 20.60 -7.84
C TYR A 187 17.58 21.06 -9.15
N SER A 188 18.38 21.33 -10.19
CA SER A 188 17.89 21.65 -11.53
C SER A 188 17.19 20.44 -12.17
N ASP A 189 17.79 19.25 -12.05
CA ASP A 189 17.18 18.01 -12.58
C ASP A 189 15.95 17.63 -11.78
N ILE A 190 16.00 17.73 -10.45
CA ILE A 190 14.85 17.48 -9.57
C ILE A 190 13.68 18.38 -9.98
N ARG A 191 13.96 19.68 -10.16
CA ARG A 191 12.96 20.64 -10.62
C ARG A 191 12.44 20.27 -12.01
N ALA A 192 13.30 19.98 -12.98
CA ALA A 192 12.86 19.63 -14.34
C ALA A 192 11.95 18.39 -14.38
N MET A 193 12.09 17.46 -13.43
CA MET A 193 11.28 16.26 -13.35
C MET A 193 9.98 16.46 -12.55
N ALA A 194 9.99 17.33 -11.54
CA ALA A 194 8.88 17.54 -10.61
C ALA A 194 8.01 18.77 -10.93
N ASP A 195 8.59 19.80 -11.54
CA ASP A 195 7.90 21.04 -11.86
C ASP A 195 6.96 20.81 -13.07
N PRO A 196 5.64 21.08 -12.95
CA PRO A 196 4.71 21.00 -14.08
C PRO A 196 5.01 22.03 -15.17
N GLY A 197 5.85 23.04 -14.91
CA GLY A 197 6.25 24.07 -15.88
C GLY A 197 6.49 25.43 -15.21
N VAL A 198 6.93 26.44 -15.97
CA VAL A 198 7.09 27.81 -15.44
C VAL A 198 5.71 28.41 -15.16
N MET A 199 5.32 28.47 -13.88
CA MET A 199 4.11 29.16 -13.45
C MET A 199 4.30 30.68 -13.41
N THR A 200 3.26 31.40 -13.79
CA THR A 200 3.06 32.81 -13.46
C THR A 200 2.62 32.97 -12.00
N LEU A 201 2.83 34.15 -11.41
CA LEU A 201 2.44 34.46 -10.02
C LEU A 201 0.91 34.33 -9.80
N GLU A 202 0.12 34.53 -10.86
CA GLU A 202 -1.34 34.47 -10.84
C GLU A 202 -1.84 33.02 -10.77
N GLU A 203 -1.19 32.09 -11.48
CA GLU A 203 -1.47 30.64 -11.44
C GLU A 203 -1.13 30.03 -10.07
N TYR A 204 -0.09 30.54 -9.39
CA TYR A 204 0.28 30.09 -8.05
C TYR A 204 -0.78 30.44 -7.00
N LEU A 205 -1.46 31.57 -7.16
CA LEU A 205 -2.47 32.07 -6.21
C LEU A 205 -3.86 31.42 -6.39
N HIS A 206 -4.18 30.91 -7.58
CA HIS A 206 -5.51 30.35 -7.90
C HIS A 206 -5.61 28.83 -7.81
N GLY A 207 -4.48 28.13 -7.59
CA GLY A 207 -4.42 26.67 -7.60
C GLY A 207 -4.42 26.14 -9.04
N ASP A 208 -3.37 25.39 -9.38
CA ASP A 208 -3.10 25.00 -10.77
C ASP A 208 -3.72 23.65 -11.15
N PRO A 209 -4.57 23.57 -12.19
CA PRO A 209 -4.98 22.31 -12.80
C PRO A 209 -3.81 21.47 -13.37
N GLU A 210 -2.71 22.10 -13.79
CA GLU A 210 -1.52 21.44 -14.34
C GLU A 210 -0.57 20.89 -13.24
N ALA A 211 -0.72 21.31 -11.99
CA ALA A 211 -0.04 20.69 -10.85
C ALA A 211 -0.43 19.21 -10.69
N GLU A 212 -1.64 18.82 -11.13
CA GLU A 212 -2.08 17.42 -11.19
C GLU A 212 -1.44 16.62 -12.35
N ARG A 213 -0.65 17.27 -13.21
CA ARG A 213 -0.04 16.69 -14.42
C ARG A 213 1.49 16.71 -14.42
N ALA A 214 2.11 17.10 -13.30
CA ALA A 214 3.56 17.05 -13.15
C ALA A 214 4.13 15.69 -13.59
N PRO A 215 5.16 15.64 -14.46
CA PRO A 215 5.67 14.39 -15.03
C PRO A 215 6.05 13.34 -13.99
N ILE A 216 6.49 13.78 -12.81
CA ILE A 216 6.85 12.89 -11.69
C ILE A 216 5.68 12.07 -11.15
N LEU A 217 4.45 12.57 -11.26
CA LEU A 217 3.24 11.88 -10.81
C LEU A 217 3.01 10.56 -11.53
N LYS A 218 3.54 10.41 -12.75
CA LYS A 218 3.55 9.15 -13.49
C LYS A 218 4.27 8.03 -12.75
N TYR A 219 5.37 8.34 -12.05
CA TYR A 219 6.13 7.32 -11.31
C TYR A 219 5.35 6.83 -10.10
N PHE A 220 4.72 7.75 -9.36
CA PHE A 220 3.85 7.40 -8.25
C PHE A 220 2.63 6.59 -8.74
N ALA A 221 2.05 6.96 -9.88
CA ALA A 221 0.99 6.21 -10.52
C ALA A 221 1.42 4.77 -10.89
N ALA A 222 2.58 4.63 -11.51
CA ALA A 222 3.16 3.33 -11.85
C ALA A 222 3.38 2.45 -10.62
N GLN A 223 3.90 3.03 -9.52
CA GLN A 223 4.17 2.33 -8.28
C GLN A 223 2.90 1.77 -7.65
N TRP A 224 1.88 2.61 -7.44
CA TRP A 224 0.67 2.16 -6.76
C TRP A 224 -0.13 1.15 -7.61
N VAL A 225 -0.23 1.37 -8.93
CA VAL A 225 -0.91 0.42 -9.83
C VAL A 225 -0.21 -0.93 -9.83
N THR A 226 1.13 -0.94 -9.87
CA THR A 226 1.91 -2.17 -9.81
C THR A 226 1.74 -2.88 -8.47
N HIS A 227 1.77 -2.13 -7.37
CA HIS A 227 1.58 -2.67 -6.03
C HIS A 227 0.19 -3.30 -5.87
N MET A 228 -0.88 -2.56 -6.19
CA MET A 228 -2.25 -3.06 -6.02
C MET A 228 -2.59 -4.24 -6.92
N THR A 229 -2.09 -4.29 -8.15
CA THR A 229 -2.29 -5.45 -9.02
C THR A 229 -1.55 -6.69 -8.52
N THR A 230 -0.38 -6.50 -7.89
CA THR A 230 0.37 -7.59 -7.26
C THR A 230 -0.36 -8.09 -6.01
N LEU A 231 -0.78 -7.20 -5.10
CA LEU A 231 -1.59 -7.57 -3.92
C LEU A 231 -2.88 -8.28 -4.33
N TRP A 232 -3.56 -7.79 -5.36
CA TRP A 232 -4.74 -8.44 -5.91
C TRP A 232 -4.45 -9.89 -6.31
N ASP A 233 -3.45 -10.11 -7.16
CA ASP A 233 -3.19 -11.46 -7.67
C ASP A 233 -2.58 -12.40 -6.63
N GLU A 234 -1.76 -11.90 -5.70
CA GLU A 234 -1.00 -12.74 -4.76
C GLU A 234 -1.70 -12.95 -3.42
N HIS A 235 -2.51 -11.98 -2.96
CA HIS A 235 -3.11 -11.99 -1.64
C HIS A 235 -4.65 -12.02 -1.69
N TYR A 236 -5.28 -10.98 -2.24
CA TYR A 236 -6.74 -10.85 -2.15
C TYR A 236 -7.49 -11.89 -2.96
N ARG A 237 -7.11 -12.10 -4.23
CA ARG A 237 -7.82 -13.01 -5.12
C ARG A 237 -7.77 -14.47 -4.64
N PRO A 238 -6.63 -15.02 -4.18
CA PRO A 238 -6.59 -16.34 -3.55
C PRO A 238 -7.44 -16.43 -2.28
N ASN A 239 -7.40 -15.43 -1.40
CA ASN A 239 -8.17 -15.42 -0.14
C ASN A 239 -9.68 -15.39 -0.41
N LEU A 240 -10.12 -14.53 -1.33
CA LEU A 240 -11.52 -14.48 -1.78
C LEU A 240 -11.96 -15.82 -2.39
N ALA A 241 -11.10 -16.47 -3.17
CA ALA A 241 -11.42 -17.77 -3.77
C ALA A 241 -11.61 -18.86 -2.70
N ALA A 242 -10.72 -18.90 -1.70
CA ALA A 242 -10.83 -19.81 -0.57
C ALA A 242 -12.12 -19.59 0.24
N LEU A 243 -12.45 -18.32 0.53
CA LEU A 243 -13.66 -17.95 1.28
C LEU A 243 -14.95 -18.25 0.52
N HIS A 244 -14.94 -18.15 -0.81
CA HIS A 244 -16.06 -18.55 -1.67
C HIS A 244 -16.09 -20.05 -1.98
N GLY A 245 -15.07 -20.82 -1.60
CA GLY A 245 -14.96 -22.25 -1.91
C GLY A 245 -14.79 -22.53 -3.41
N CYS A 246 -14.11 -21.66 -4.15
CA CYS A 246 -13.91 -21.75 -5.60
C CYS A 246 -12.43 -21.66 -6.00
N GLU A 247 -12.13 -21.78 -7.30
CA GLU A 247 -10.76 -21.60 -7.79
C GLU A 247 -10.44 -20.11 -7.99
N LYS A 248 -9.17 -19.75 -7.83
CA LYS A 248 -8.67 -18.37 -8.06
C LYS A 248 -9.12 -17.79 -9.40
N ILE A 249 -9.24 -18.63 -10.44
CA ILE A 249 -9.61 -18.19 -11.79
C ILE A 249 -11.07 -17.72 -11.90
N ASP A 250 -11.94 -18.24 -11.03
CA ASP A 250 -13.36 -17.92 -10.97
C ASP A 250 -13.58 -16.52 -10.38
N VAL A 251 -12.75 -16.13 -9.40
CA VAL A 251 -12.72 -14.76 -8.88
C VAL A 251 -12.15 -13.83 -9.96
N ALA A 252 -13.03 -13.06 -10.58
CA ALA A 252 -12.70 -12.18 -11.69
C ALA A 252 -13.08 -10.74 -11.36
N SER A 253 -12.26 -9.81 -11.82
CA SER A 253 -12.50 -8.38 -11.62
C SER A 253 -12.19 -7.60 -12.88
N ASP A 254 -13.17 -6.85 -13.36
CA ASP A 254 -12.98 -5.96 -14.51
C ASP A 254 -12.13 -4.74 -14.11
N LEU A 255 -12.26 -4.26 -12.86
CA LEU A 255 -11.39 -3.21 -12.33
C LEU A 255 -9.92 -3.64 -12.32
N PHE A 256 -9.59 -4.79 -11.74
CA PHE A 256 -8.19 -5.26 -11.69
C PHE A 256 -7.68 -5.69 -13.07
N ALA A 257 -8.55 -6.15 -13.97
CA ALA A 257 -8.17 -6.38 -15.37
C ALA A 257 -7.80 -5.07 -16.09
N ASP A 258 -8.44 -3.95 -15.77
CA ASP A 258 -8.07 -2.63 -16.29
C ASP A 258 -6.77 -2.13 -15.68
N LEU A 259 -6.61 -2.22 -14.36
CA LEU A 259 -5.37 -1.86 -13.67
C LEU A 259 -4.17 -2.68 -14.17
N ASN A 260 -4.35 -3.98 -14.43
CA ASN A 260 -3.27 -4.80 -14.98
C ASN A 260 -2.87 -4.36 -16.40
N LYS A 261 -3.83 -3.91 -17.24
CA LYS A 261 -3.47 -3.30 -18.54
C LYS A 261 -2.69 -2.00 -18.35
N MET A 262 -3.09 -1.16 -17.39
CA MET A 262 -2.34 0.05 -17.05
C MET A 262 -0.92 -0.28 -16.55
N ARG A 263 -0.77 -1.26 -15.65
CA ARG A 263 0.54 -1.74 -15.18
C ARG A 263 1.45 -2.11 -16.34
N GLN A 264 0.93 -2.84 -17.34
CA GLN A 264 1.72 -3.23 -18.50
C GLN A 264 2.28 -2.02 -19.26
N ASP A 265 1.48 -0.97 -19.42
CA ASP A 265 1.93 0.26 -20.07
C ASP A 265 2.90 1.08 -19.19
N TYR A 266 2.69 1.12 -17.88
CA TYR A 266 3.68 1.71 -16.96
C TYR A 266 5.04 1.00 -17.03
N VAL A 267 5.05 -0.33 -16.94
CA VAL A 267 6.28 -1.12 -16.84
C VAL A 267 6.99 -1.25 -18.19
N HIS A 268 6.26 -1.53 -19.27
CA HIS A 268 6.86 -1.85 -20.57
C HIS A 268 6.86 -0.67 -21.55
N ASN A 269 5.99 0.31 -21.36
CA ASN A 269 5.84 1.45 -22.26
C ASN A 269 6.16 2.78 -21.58
N ARG A 270 6.87 2.77 -20.43
CA ARG A 270 7.29 3.96 -19.67
C ARG A 270 6.11 4.90 -19.29
N GLY A 271 4.94 4.31 -19.08
CA GLY A 271 3.69 5.00 -18.80
C GLY A 271 3.15 5.81 -19.96
N TRP A 272 3.42 5.38 -21.20
CA TRP A 272 2.71 5.84 -22.39
C TRP A 272 1.62 4.83 -22.74
N ALA A 273 0.39 5.30 -22.86
CA ALA A 273 -0.77 4.47 -23.12
C ALA A 273 -0.69 3.83 -24.51
N THR A 274 -0.91 2.51 -24.58
CA THR A 274 -1.00 1.79 -25.85
C THR A 274 -2.44 1.56 -26.28
N ALA A 275 -2.63 1.01 -27.48
CA ALA A 275 -3.95 0.59 -27.98
C ALA A 275 -4.67 -0.41 -27.05
N LYS A 276 -3.97 -1.02 -26.07
CA LYS A 276 -4.58 -1.89 -25.06
C LYS A 276 -5.50 -1.12 -24.10
N GLN A 277 -5.26 0.18 -23.85
CA GLN A 277 -6.10 0.99 -22.96
C GLN A 277 -7.54 1.13 -23.48
N ALA A 278 -7.73 1.12 -24.81
CA ALA A 278 -9.06 1.13 -25.42
C ALA A 278 -9.92 -0.10 -25.06
N LYS A 279 -9.30 -1.17 -24.55
CA LYS A 279 -9.99 -2.39 -24.09
C LYS A 279 -10.38 -2.34 -22.61
N ASN A 280 -10.13 -1.22 -21.91
CA ASN A 280 -10.57 -1.06 -20.54
C ASN A 280 -12.09 -0.91 -20.46
N LYS A 281 -12.71 -1.58 -19.50
CA LYS A 281 -14.17 -1.59 -19.34
C LYS A 281 -14.65 -0.51 -18.39
N ARG A 282 -13.93 -0.32 -17.28
CA ARG A 282 -14.25 0.61 -16.19
C ARG A 282 -13.36 1.85 -16.25
N LEU A 283 -12.04 1.67 -16.40
CA LEU A 283 -11.06 2.76 -16.31
C LEU A 283 -10.57 3.19 -17.70
N ARG A 284 -11.37 4.01 -18.39
CA ARG A 284 -11.07 4.55 -19.72
C ARG A 284 -10.42 5.94 -19.63
N TRP A 285 -9.31 6.02 -18.91
CA TRP A 285 -8.68 7.31 -18.59
C TRP A 285 -7.79 7.87 -19.68
N PHE A 286 -7.23 6.99 -20.53
CA PHE A 286 -6.15 7.34 -21.45
C PHE A 286 -6.42 6.76 -22.83
N GLU A 287 -6.12 7.55 -23.85
CA GLU A 287 -6.07 7.17 -25.26
C GLU A 287 -4.66 6.75 -25.66
N GLN A 288 -4.52 6.11 -26.82
CA GLN A 288 -3.21 5.69 -27.31
C GLN A 288 -2.31 6.92 -27.55
N GLY A 289 -1.12 6.92 -26.94
CA GLY A 289 -0.15 8.01 -27.02
C GLY A 289 -0.21 8.99 -25.85
N ASP A 290 -1.19 8.87 -24.96
CA ASP A 290 -1.26 9.71 -23.76
C ASP A 290 -0.15 9.37 -22.77
N SER A 291 0.38 10.40 -22.11
CA SER A 291 1.17 10.22 -20.88
C SER A 291 0.21 9.87 -19.75
N MET A 292 0.40 8.69 -19.15
CA MET A 292 -0.51 8.16 -18.14
C MET A 292 -0.29 8.84 -16.78
N ILE A 293 -0.88 10.02 -16.59
CA ILE A 293 -0.86 10.78 -15.34
C ILE A 293 -2.31 10.95 -14.87
N PRO A 294 -2.77 10.18 -13.87
CA PRO A 294 -4.15 10.27 -13.42
C PRO A 294 -4.44 11.59 -12.67
N THR A 295 -5.53 12.24 -13.02
CA THR A 295 -6.07 13.46 -12.39
C THR A 295 -6.99 13.14 -11.21
N GLY A 296 -7.41 14.16 -10.45
CA GLY A 296 -8.42 14.01 -9.39
C GLY A 296 -9.71 13.34 -9.88
N ALA A 297 -10.18 13.70 -11.08
CA ALA A 297 -11.36 13.09 -11.70
C ALA A 297 -11.17 11.59 -12.01
N ASN A 298 -9.95 11.19 -12.41
CA ASN A 298 -9.65 9.77 -12.62
C ASN A 298 -9.70 8.98 -11.29
N TYR A 299 -9.16 9.54 -10.21
CA TYR A 299 -9.25 8.91 -8.88
C TYR A 299 -10.66 8.88 -8.33
N GLU A 300 -11.50 9.88 -8.60
CA GLU A 300 -12.92 9.82 -8.24
C GLU A 300 -13.63 8.66 -8.97
N GLN A 301 -13.39 8.50 -10.29
CA GLN A 301 -13.90 7.37 -11.05
C GLN A 301 -13.38 6.03 -10.51
N LEU A 302 -12.11 5.98 -10.08
CA LEU A 302 -11.50 4.82 -9.46
C LEU A 302 -12.24 4.39 -8.20
N PHE A 303 -12.51 5.32 -7.28
CA PHE A 303 -13.19 5.01 -6.02
C PHE A 303 -14.64 4.57 -6.26
N LYS A 304 -15.34 5.18 -7.22
CA LYS A 304 -16.68 4.70 -7.65
C LYS A 304 -16.61 3.28 -8.22
N ALA A 305 -15.62 3.01 -9.07
CA ALA A 305 -15.41 1.68 -9.64
C ALA A 305 -15.05 0.65 -8.57
N LEU A 306 -14.22 1.00 -7.59
CA LEU A 306 -13.85 0.16 -6.45
C LEU A 306 -15.08 -0.19 -5.62
N GLN A 307 -15.91 0.78 -5.24
CA GLN A 307 -17.13 0.51 -4.46
C GLN A 307 -18.02 -0.52 -5.16
N SER A 308 -18.28 -0.33 -6.46
CA SER A 308 -19.07 -1.28 -7.25
C SER A 308 -18.37 -2.64 -7.42
N GLU A 309 -17.04 -2.69 -7.37
CA GLU A 309 -16.27 -3.94 -7.45
C GLU A 309 -16.37 -4.72 -6.13
N LEU A 310 -16.29 -4.05 -4.98
CA LEU A 310 -16.41 -4.68 -3.67
C LEU A 310 -17.77 -5.39 -3.51
N ASP A 311 -18.86 -4.74 -3.95
CA ASP A 311 -20.20 -5.35 -3.93
C ASP A 311 -20.28 -6.63 -4.77
N LEU A 312 -19.58 -6.67 -5.90
CA LEU A 312 -19.52 -7.85 -6.77
C LEU A 312 -18.65 -8.96 -6.17
N LEU A 313 -17.50 -8.61 -5.60
CA LEU A 313 -16.59 -9.56 -4.96
C LEU A 313 -17.16 -10.17 -3.67
N ALA A 314 -18.14 -9.50 -3.05
CA ALA A 314 -18.90 -10.02 -1.93
C ALA A 314 -19.85 -11.18 -2.32
N GLN A 315 -20.13 -11.35 -3.62
CA GLN A 315 -20.97 -12.44 -4.11
C GLN A 315 -20.11 -13.63 -4.57
N PRO A 316 -20.59 -14.88 -4.40
CA PRO A 316 -19.92 -16.05 -4.95
C PRO A 316 -19.74 -15.91 -6.47
N PRO A 317 -18.53 -16.16 -7.00
CA PRO A 317 -18.29 -16.03 -8.43
C PRO A 317 -19.06 -17.09 -9.21
N VAL A 318 -19.45 -16.75 -10.44
CA VAL A 318 -19.95 -17.74 -11.39
C VAL A 318 -18.75 -18.58 -11.85
N PRO A 319 -18.77 -19.92 -11.66
CA PRO A 319 -17.69 -20.78 -12.13
C PRO A 319 -17.44 -20.56 -13.61
N LYS A 320 -16.19 -20.36 -13.98
CA LYS A 320 -15.83 -20.27 -15.40
C LYS A 320 -15.65 -21.67 -15.95
N ASP A 321 -16.11 -21.86 -17.19
CA ASP A 321 -15.76 -23.07 -17.93
C ASP A 321 -14.24 -23.19 -17.97
N LYS A 322 -13.73 -24.28 -17.39
CA LYS A 322 -12.30 -24.55 -17.40
C LYS A 322 -11.88 -24.64 -18.87
N PRO A 323 -10.90 -23.83 -19.30
CA PRO A 323 -10.40 -23.98 -20.66
C PRO A 323 -9.93 -25.42 -20.81
N ASN A 324 -10.39 -26.12 -21.86
CA ASN A 324 -10.02 -27.51 -22.17
C ASN A 324 -8.52 -27.67 -22.54
N ARG A 325 -7.70 -26.65 -22.26
CA ARG A 325 -6.29 -26.54 -22.62
C ARG A 325 -5.55 -25.85 -21.49
N THR A 326 -4.40 -26.40 -21.12
CA THR A 326 -3.47 -25.80 -20.16
C THR A 326 -2.08 -25.71 -20.79
N SER A 327 -1.28 -24.72 -20.41
CA SER A 327 0.08 -24.59 -20.93
C SER A 327 1.01 -25.63 -20.31
N VAL A 328 1.74 -26.36 -21.15
CA VAL A 328 2.77 -27.31 -20.70
C VAL A 328 4.08 -26.55 -20.44
N LYS A 329 4.57 -26.60 -19.20
CA LYS A 329 5.84 -25.98 -18.79
C LYS A 329 6.99 -26.97 -18.92
N GLY A 330 8.05 -26.60 -19.64
CA GLY A 330 9.26 -27.40 -19.81
C GLY A 330 10.40 -26.59 -20.41
N GLN A 331 11.64 -27.09 -20.28
CA GLN A 331 12.82 -26.51 -20.93
C GLN A 331 13.27 -27.41 -22.07
N VAL A 332 13.53 -26.80 -23.23
CA VAL A 332 14.10 -27.47 -24.42
C VAL A 332 15.23 -26.61 -24.99
N PRO A 333 16.22 -27.21 -25.68
CA PRO A 333 17.24 -26.44 -26.38
C PRO A 333 16.62 -25.45 -27.38
N ILE A 334 17.17 -24.24 -27.47
CA ILE A 334 16.67 -23.18 -28.39
C ILE A 334 16.62 -23.68 -29.83
N ALA A 335 17.66 -24.39 -30.28
CA ALA A 335 17.71 -24.97 -31.62
C ALA A 335 16.54 -25.95 -31.88
N LEU A 336 16.16 -26.75 -30.88
CA LEU A 336 15.03 -27.68 -31.00
C LEU A 336 13.70 -26.94 -31.08
N ARG A 337 13.53 -25.89 -30.26
CA ARG A 337 12.34 -25.03 -30.33
C ARG A 337 12.18 -24.39 -31.71
N SER A 338 13.25 -23.80 -32.24
CA SER A 338 13.22 -23.17 -33.57
C SER A 338 12.93 -24.18 -34.67
N LEU A 339 13.54 -25.36 -34.60
CA LEU A 339 13.27 -26.43 -35.56
C LEU A 339 11.82 -26.92 -35.49
N PHE A 340 11.27 -27.03 -34.28
CA PHE A 340 9.87 -27.40 -34.04
C PHE A 340 8.91 -26.37 -34.64
N GLU A 341 9.12 -25.07 -34.36
CA GLU A 341 8.31 -23.97 -34.92
C GLU A 341 8.37 -23.94 -36.46
N GLN A 342 9.55 -24.14 -37.06
CA GLN A 342 9.72 -24.21 -38.51
C GLN A 342 9.03 -25.43 -39.11
N THR A 343 9.16 -26.60 -38.47
CA THR A 343 8.54 -27.84 -38.96
C THR A 343 7.03 -27.76 -38.89
N ALA A 344 6.48 -27.23 -37.79
CA ALA A 344 5.05 -26.98 -37.64
C ALA A 344 4.51 -26.06 -38.74
N ALA A 345 5.21 -24.95 -39.01
CA ALA A 345 4.85 -24.03 -40.09
C ALA A 345 4.92 -24.70 -41.48
N ALA A 346 5.96 -25.51 -41.74
CA ALA A 346 6.13 -26.20 -43.01
C ALA A 346 5.01 -27.22 -43.32
N VAL A 347 4.40 -27.81 -42.29
CA VAL A 347 3.24 -28.71 -42.44
C VAL A 347 1.88 -27.99 -42.27
N GLY A 348 1.89 -26.66 -42.18
CA GLY A 348 0.68 -25.85 -42.07
C GLY A 348 -0.02 -25.92 -40.70
N LEU A 349 0.67 -26.37 -39.66
CA LEU A 349 0.15 -26.41 -38.29
C LEU A 349 0.61 -25.20 -37.48
N GLY A 350 -0.30 -24.66 -36.66
CA GLY A 350 0.07 -23.72 -35.60
C GLY A 350 0.87 -24.43 -34.49
N THR A 351 1.73 -23.69 -33.79
CA THR A 351 2.63 -24.21 -32.75
C THR A 351 1.89 -25.02 -31.68
N ASP A 352 0.72 -24.57 -31.25
CA ASP A 352 -0.09 -25.26 -30.23
C ASP A 352 -0.63 -26.61 -30.73
N ALA A 353 -1.07 -26.68 -31.99
CA ALA A 353 -1.59 -27.92 -32.59
C ALA A 353 -0.47 -28.94 -32.82
N ALA A 354 0.71 -28.48 -33.24
CA ALA A 354 1.89 -29.33 -33.35
C ALA A 354 2.34 -29.86 -31.97
N LEU A 355 2.19 -29.05 -30.91
CA LEU A 355 2.56 -29.45 -29.56
C LEU A 355 1.60 -30.51 -29.01
N GLU A 356 0.29 -30.32 -29.24
CA GLU A 356 -0.75 -31.28 -28.90
C GLU A 356 -0.51 -32.64 -29.57
N ASP A 357 -0.22 -32.64 -30.88
CA ASP A 357 0.10 -33.86 -31.64
C ASP A 357 1.38 -34.55 -31.13
N ALA A 358 2.45 -33.78 -30.89
CA ALA A 358 3.71 -34.30 -30.37
C ALA A 358 3.55 -34.96 -28.99
N LEU A 359 2.84 -34.30 -28.07
CA LEU A 359 2.56 -34.84 -26.74
C LEU A 359 1.68 -36.09 -26.80
N THR A 360 0.64 -36.08 -27.65
CA THR A 360 -0.25 -37.23 -27.85
C THR A 360 0.53 -38.44 -28.33
N LYS A 361 1.37 -38.27 -29.37
CA LYS A 361 2.23 -39.32 -29.90
C LYS A 361 3.21 -39.85 -28.86
N TRP A 362 3.83 -38.96 -28.08
CA TRP A 362 4.76 -39.35 -27.04
C TRP A 362 4.08 -40.19 -25.94
N VAL A 363 2.89 -39.79 -25.49
CA VAL A 363 2.11 -40.55 -24.48
C VAL A 363 1.70 -41.90 -25.01
N GLN A 364 1.16 -41.97 -26.23
CA GLN A 364 0.74 -43.23 -26.86
C GLN A 364 1.90 -44.22 -26.98
N ALA A 365 3.08 -43.74 -27.41
CA ALA A 365 4.27 -44.57 -27.52
C ALA A 365 4.76 -45.15 -26.18
N ARG A 366 4.39 -44.54 -25.05
CA ARG A 366 4.77 -44.97 -23.69
C ARG A 366 3.70 -45.78 -22.97
N GLN A 367 2.48 -45.86 -23.50
CA GLN A 367 1.41 -46.69 -22.97
C GLN A 367 1.33 -48.07 -23.64
N GLN A 368 1.96 -48.24 -24.81
CA GLN A 368 1.94 -49.47 -25.60
C GLN A 368 3.20 -50.34 -25.43
N GLY A 369 4.18 -49.91 -24.64
CA GLY A 369 5.37 -50.68 -24.28
C GLY A 369 5.62 -50.57 -22.79
#